data_AF-A0A958FYC2-F1
#
_entry.id   AF-A0A958FYC2-F1
#
_cell.length_a   1.000
_cell.length_b   1.000
_cell.length_c   1.000
_cell.angle_alpha   90.00
_cell.angle_beta   90.00
_cell.angle_gamma   90.00
#
_symmetry.space_group_name_H-M   'P 1'
#
loop_
_entity.id
_entity.type
_entity.pdbx_description
1 polymer ?
#
loop_
_entity_poly.entity_id
_entity_poly.type
_entity_poly.pdbx_seq_one_letter_code
_entity_poly.pdbx_strand_id
1 'polypeptide(L)'
;MIEFLEVSFLSSTLLTYMLAGIATGILSGIFGVGGGIILVPMLIILFKTNPITASGLSLTSLLLPVGILGVYQYFRSGFIQIHHLKFALFIAIGIFFGTYLGARLVAYIPANWLQRAFSVLLIVVAIRLWISSIK
;
A
#
# COMPACT_ATOMS: atom_id res chain seq x y z
N MET A 1 -26.74 25.13 11.79
CA MET A 1 -25.35 25.66 11.88
C MET A 1 -24.35 24.58 12.26
N ILE A 2 -24.65 23.70 13.23
CA ILE A 2 -23.76 22.60 13.65
C ILE A 2 -23.62 21.52 12.55
N GLU A 3 -24.72 21.08 11.92
CA GLU A 3 -24.66 20.13 10.79
C GLU A 3 -23.85 20.66 9.59
N PHE A 4 -23.93 21.96 9.29
CA PHE A 4 -23.17 22.58 8.19
C PHE A 4 -21.66 22.61 8.48
N LEU A 5 -21.27 22.75 9.75
CA LEU A 5 -19.88 22.66 10.16
C LEU A 5 -19.39 21.20 10.12
N GLU A 6 -20.18 20.23 10.58
CA GLU A 6 -19.80 18.81 10.49
C GLU A 6 -19.61 18.36 9.04
N VAL A 7 -20.48 18.79 8.12
CA VAL A 7 -20.36 18.49 6.68
C VAL A 7 -19.11 19.16 6.06
N SER A 8 -18.75 20.37 6.47
CA SER A 8 -17.54 21.05 5.95
C SER A 8 -16.24 20.44 6.50
N PHE A 9 -16.23 19.99 7.76
CA PHE A 9 -15.11 19.23 8.33
C PHE A 9 -14.98 17.83 7.70
N LEU A 10 -16.10 17.16 7.41
CA LEU A 10 -16.09 15.85 6.77
C LEU A 10 -15.57 15.93 5.32
N SER A 11 -16.02 16.92 4.56
CA SER A 11 -15.60 17.14 3.16
C SER A 11 -14.13 17.52 3.03
N SER A 12 -13.59 18.38 3.91
CA SER A 12 -12.16 18.68 3.95
C SER A 12 -11.31 17.45 4.27
N THR A 13 -11.77 16.63 5.21
CA THR A 13 -11.12 15.36 5.56
C THR A 13 -11.10 14.40 4.36
N LEU A 14 -12.25 14.16 3.72
CA LEU A 14 -12.36 13.32 2.52
C LEU A 14 -11.44 13.79 1.40
N LEU A 15 -11.36 15.09 1.16
CA LEU A 15 -10.46 15.68 0.16
C LEU A 15 -8.99 15.34 0.46
N THR A 16 -8.55 15.44 1.71
CA THR A 16 -7.18 15.07 2.08
C THR A 16 -6.89 13.58 1.87
N TYR A 17 -7.85 12.69 2.16
CA TYR A 17 -7.73 11.25 1.85
C TYR A 17 -7.69 10.97 0.34
N MET A 18 -8.40 11.74 -0.48
CA MET A 18 -8.32 11.62 -1.94
C MET A 18 -6.95 12.05 -2.47
N LEU A 19 -6.44 13.22 -2.03
CA LEU A 19 -5.11 13.70 -2.43
C LEU A 19 -4.01 12.73 -2.00
N ALA A 20 -4.15 12.18 -0.80
CA ALA A 20 -3.34 11.11 -0.28
C ALA A 20 -3.31 9.87 -1.20
N GLY A 21 -4.50 9.42 -1.63
CA GLY A 21 -4.66 8.31 -2.56
C GLY A 21 -4.03 8.58 -3.93
N ILE A 22 -4.18 9.79 -4.47
CA ILE A 22 -3.59 10.20 -5.75
C ILE A 22 -2.06 10.17 -5.67
N ALA A 23 -1.47 10.81 -4.65
CA ALA A 23 -0.01 10.82 -4.47
C ALA A 23 0.55 9.40 -4.34
N THR A 24 -0.11 8.58 -3.52
CA THR A 24 0.24 7.17 -3.34
C THR A 24 0.12 6.39 -4.66
N GLY A 25 -0.96 6.59 -5.42
CA GLY A 25 -1.21 5.89 -6.67
C GLY A 25 -0.16 6.20 -7.74
N ILE A 26 0.23 7.47 -7.87
CA ILE A 26 1.30 7.90 -8.78
C ILE A 26 2.61 7.18 -8.42
N LEU A 27 3.02 7.27 -7.15
CA LEU A 27 4.26 6.65 -6.69
C LEU A 27 4.21 5.11 -6.80
N SER A 28 3.06 4.51 -6.51
CA SER A 28 2.84 3.07 -6.69
C SER A 28 3.01 2.64 -8.15
N GLY A 29 2.52 3.44 -9.10
CA GLY A 29 2.68 3.17 -10.53
C GLY A 29 4.14 3.26 -10.99
N ILE A 30 4.88 4.24 -10.46
CA ILE A 30 6.30 4.45 -10.77
C ILE A 30 7.17 3.28 -10.26
N PHE A 31 6.98 2.88 -9.00
CA PHE A 31 7.84 1.88 -8.36
C PHE A 31 7.33 0.45 -8.48
N GLY A 32 6.05 0.24 -8.82
CA GLY A 32 5.45 -1.10 -8.93
C GLY A 32 5.25 -1.83 -7.59
N VAL A 33 5.50 -1.20 -6.43
CA VAL A 33 5.52 -1.85 -5.10
C VAL A 33 4.13 -1.94 -4.44
N GLY A 34 3.06 -1.61 -5.16
CA GLY A 34 1.69 -1.74 -4.65
C GLY A 34 1.31 -0.74 -3.55
N GLY A 35 1.90 0.46 -3.55
CA GLY A 35 1.48 1.69 -2.85
C GLY A 35 1.48 1.68 -1.32
N GLY A 36 1.39 0.51 -0.66
CA GLY A 36 1.24 0.41 0.79
C GLY A 36 2.45 0.90 1.57
N ILE A 37 3.65 0.82 0.97
CA ILE A 37 4.88 1.41 1.53
C ILE A 37 4.74 2.91 1.80
N ILE A 38 3.92 3.61 1.01
CA ILE A 38 3.70 5.04 1.12
C ILE A 38 2.40 5.33 1.87
N LEU A 39 1.32 4.60 1.56
CA LEU A 39 0.01 4.87 2.14
C LEU A 39 -0.05 4.59 3.64
N VAL A 40 0.52 3.47 4.10
CA VAL A 40 0.51 3.09 5.53
C VAL A 40 1.18 4.14 6.42
N PRO A 41 2.44 4.57 6.18
CA PRO A 41 3.06 5.60 7.02
C PRO A 41 2.33 6.94 6.91
N MET A 42 1.76 7.26 5.76
CA MET A 42 1.00 8.49 5.59
C MET A 42 -0.30 8.50 6.41
N LEU A 43 -1.02 7.38 6.45
CA LEU A 43 -2.19 7.18 7.32
C LEU A 43 -1.82 7.26 8.82
N ILE A 44 -0.67 6.71 9.21
CA ILE A 44 -0.21 6.75 10.61
C ILE A 44 0.23 8.16 11.01
N ILE A 45 1.00 8.85 10.16
CA ILE A 45 1.65 10.13 10.50
C ILE A 45 0.69 11.31 10.29
N LEU A 46 0.03 11.39 9.13
CA LEU A 46 -0.83 12.53 8.79
C LEU A 46 -2.24 12.36 9.37
N PHE A 47 -2.80 11.16 9.27
CA PHE A 47 -4.17 10.88 9.69
C PHE A 47 -4.26 10.27 11.10
N LYS A 48 -3.12 10.09 11.78
CA LYS A 48 -3.02 9.54 13.14
C LYS A 48 -3.78 8.21 13.32
N THR A 49 -3.86 7.44 12.23
CA THR A 49 -4.59 6.18 12.19
C THR A 49 -3.78 5.10 12.89
N ASN A 50 -4.44 4.21 13.63
CA ASN A 50 -3.78 3.05 14.24
C ASN A 50 -3.06 2.20 13.16
N PRO A 51 -1.81 1.75 13.39
CA PRO A 51 -1.05 0.96 12.41
C PRO A 51 -1.78 -0.26 11.83
N ILE A 52 -2.60 -0.95 12.62
CA ILE A 52 -3.39 -2.10 12.17
C ILE A 52 -4.47 -1.65 11.19
N THR A 53 -5.23 -0.62 11.55
CA THR A 53 -6.28 -0.03 10.69
C THR A 53 -5.69 0.58 9.43
N ALA A 54 -4.55 1.28 9.53
CA ALA A 54 -3.84 1.85 8.40
C ALA A 54 -3.40 0.77 7.39
N SER A 55 -2.90 -0.37 7.90
CA SER A 55 -2.54 -1.52 7.06
C SER A 55 -3.76 -2.13 6.37
N GLY A 56 -4.87 -2.28 7.09
CA GLY A 56 -6.14 -2.75 6.52
C GLY A 56 -6.68 -1.82 5.42
N LEU A 57 -6.76 -0.52 5.70
CA LEU A 57 -7.20 0.49 4.72
C LEU A 57 -6.30 0.51 3.48
N SER A 58 -4.99 0.34 3.67
CA SER A 58 -4.05 0.24 2.56
C SER A 58 -4.34 -0.98 1.68
N LEU A 59 -4.58 -2.16 2.26
CA LEU A 59 -4.93 -3.36 1.49
C LEU A 59 -6.25 -3.16 0.74
N THR A 60 -7.29 -2.67 1.42
CA THR A 60 -8.61 -2.45 0.82
C THR A 60 -8.58 -1.45 -0.33
N SER A 61 -7.83 -0.36 -0.19
CA SER A 61 -7.74 0.67 -1.22
C SER A 61 -6.87 0.28 -2.41
N LEU A 62 -5.80 -0.50 -2.19
CA LEU A 62 -4.78 -0.73 -3.22
C LEU A 62 -4.90 -2.08 -3.95
N LEU A 63 -5.25 -3.18 -3.27
CA LEU A 63 -5.11 -4.52 -3.85
C LEU A 63 -5.99 -4.74 -5.09
N LEU A 64 -7.29 -4.42 -4.99
CA LEU A 64 -8.26 -4.68 -6.05
C LEU A 64 -8.43 -3.47 -7.00
N PRO A 65 -8.79 -2.27 -6.53
CA PRO A 65 -9.17 -1.18 -7.44
C PRO A 65 -7.97 -0.63 -8.21
N VAL A 66 -6.85 -0.41 -7.51
CA VAL A 66 -5.66 0.26 -8.06
C VAL A 66 -4.73 -0.74 -8.74
N GLY A 67 -4.55 -1.94 -8.15
CA GLY A 67 -3.70 -2.99 -8.69
C GLY A 67 -4.08 -3.39 -10.12
N ILE A 68 -5.37 -3.53 -10.42
CA ILE A 68 -5.87 -3.91 -11.76
C ILE A 68 -5.47 -2.87 -12.81
N LEU A 69 -5.62 -1.57 -12.50
CA LEU A 69 -5.27 -0.49 -13.41
C LEU A 69 -3.75 -0.46 -13.70
N GLY A 70 -2.94 -0.68 -12.68
CA GLY A 70 -1.48 -0.79 -12.83
C GLY A 70 -1.09 -1.96 -13.73
N VAL A 71 -1.61 -3.17 -13.47
CA VAL A 71 -1.35 -4.35 -14.29
C VAL A 71 -1.77 -4.11 -15.74
N TYR A 72 -2.95 -3.53 -15.96
CA TYR A 72 -3.43 -3.20 -17.30
C TYR A 72 -2.48 -2.25 -18.04
N GLN A 73 -2.00 -1.20 -17.37
CA GLN A 73 -1.07 -0.25 -17.98
C GLN A 73 0.28 -0.90 -18.31
N TYR A 74 0.86 -1.69 -17.40
CA TYR A 74 2.13 -2.38 -17.64
C TYR A 74 2.04 -3.43 -18.77
N PHE A 75 0.89 -4.12 -18.88
CA PHE A 75 0.62 -5.03 -19.98
C PHE A 75 0.48 -4.28 -21.31
N ARG A 76 -0.29 -3.17 -21.32
CA ARG A 76 -0.47 -2.33 -22.52
C ARG A 76 0.82 -1.68 -22.99
N SER A 77 1.70 -1.29 -22.07
CA SER A 77 3.02 -0.73 -22.37
C SER A 77 4.05 -1.77 -22.85
N GLY A 78 3.71 -3.06 -22.88
CA GLY A 78 4.59 -4.14 -23.36
C GLY A 78 5.68 -4.55 -22.35
N PHE A 79 5.66 -4.02 -21.13
CA PHE A 79 6.60 -4.37 -20.07
C PHE A 79 6.32 -5.75 -19.45
N ILE A 80 5.09 -6.25 -19.57
CA ILE A 80 4.68 -7.59 -19.15
C ILE A 80 4.13 -8.34 -20.37
N GLN A 81 4.78 -9.44 -20.72
CA GLN A 81 4.37 -10.35 -21.80
C GLN A 81 3.65 -11.59 -21.22
N ILE A 82 2.87 -12.28 -22.07
CA ILE A 82 2.07 -13.46 -21.72
C ILE A 82 2.92 -14.57 -21.07
N HIS A 83 4.20 -14.70 -21.47
CA HIS A 83 5.11 -15.66 -20.86
C HIS A 83 5.35 -15.41 -19.36
N HIS A 84 5.40 -14.14 -18.94
CA HIS A 84 5.64 -13.76 -17.54
C HIS A 84 4.43 -13.99 -16.63
N LEU A 85 3.22 -14.13 -17.20
CA LEU A 85 2.00 -14.37 -16.41
C LEU A 85 2.04 -15.69 -15.65
N LYS A 86 2.77 -16.70 -16.14
CA LYS A 86 2.94 -17.97 -15.42
C LYS A 86 3.64 -17.73 -14.07
N PHE A 87 4.74 -16.97 -14.07
CA PHE A 87 5.45 -16.64 -12.83
C PHE A 87 4.60 -15.74 -11.93
N ALA A 88 3.91 -14.75 -12.51
CA ALA A 88 3.01 -13.89 -11.76
C ALA A 88 1.89 -14.68 -11.06
N LEU A 89 1.36 -15.73 -11.68
CA LEU A 89 0.33 -16.60 -11.10
C LEU A 89 0.86 -17.38 -9.88
N PHE A 90 2.04 -18.00 -9.98
CA PHE A 90 2.64 -18.69 -8.84
C PHE A 90 2.96 -17.73 -7.69
N ILE A 91 3.48 -16.54 -8.00
CA ILE A 91 3.70 -15.49 -7.01
C ILE A 91 2.37 -15.08 -6.37
N ALA A 92 1.30 -14.89 -7.16
CA ALA A 92 -0.02 -14.53 -6.66
C ALA A 92 -0.60 -15.57 -5.70
N ILE A 93 -0.41 -16.87 -5.99
CA ILE A 93 -0.82 -17.96 -5.07
C ILE A 93 -0.06 -17.85 -3.74
N GLY A 94 1.26 -17.64 -3.79
CA GLY A 94 2.06 -17.46 -2.58
C GLY A 94 1.63 -16.23 -1.77
N ILE A 95 1.38 -15.10 -2.45
CA ILE A 95 0.86 -13.88 -1.83
C ILE A 95 -0.52 -14.12 -1.22
N PHE A 96 -1.42 -14.85 -1.88
CA PHE A 96 -2.77 -15.13 -1.40
C PHE A 96 -2.74 -15.84 -0.04
N PHE A 97 -2.02 -16.95 0.06
CA PHE A 97 -1.89 -17.70 1.31
C PHE A 97 -1.07 -16.94 2.36
N GLY A 98 0.03 -16.29 1.95
CA GLY A 98 0.88 -15.51 2.85
C GLY A 98 0.16 -14.32 3.46
N THR A 99 -0.64 -13.59 2.67
CA THR A 99 -1.45 -12.45 3.13
C THR A 99 -2.56 -12.93 4.07
N TYR A 100 -3.22 -14.05 3.75
CA TYR A 100 -4.24 -14.62 4.63
C TYR A 100 -3.68 -15.00 6.00
N LEU A 101 -2.53 -15.69 6.03
CA LEU A 101 -1.88 -16.08 7.27
C LEU A 101 -1.35 -14.85 8.03
N GLY A 102 -0.71 -13.92 7.33
CA GLY A 102 -0.21 -12.67 7.91
C GLY A 102 -1.31 -11.83 8.53
N ALA A 103 -2.45 -11.68 7.85
CA ALA A 103 -3.61 -10.95 8.36
C ALA A 103 -4.20 -11.60 9.62
N ARG A 104 -4.21 -12.93 9.71
CA ARG A 104 -4.59 -13.64 10.94
C ARG A 104 -3.62 -13.38 12.09
N LEU A 105 -2.32 -13.36 11.81
CA LEU A 105 -1.28 -13.13 12.82
C LEU A 105 -1.29 -11.70 13.38
N VAL A 106 -1.71 -10.71 12.58
CA VAL A 106 -1.80 -9.30 13.01
C VAL A 106 -2.67 -9.13 14.26
N ALA A 107 -3.71 -9.93 14.46
CA ALA A 107 -4.59 -9.85 15.63
C ALA A 107 -3.83 -10.10 16.96
N TYR A 108 -2.69 -10.77 16.91
CA TYR A 108 -1.87 -11.10 18.08
C TYR A 108 -0.68 -10.16 18.26
N ILE A 109 -0.44 -9.23 17.32
CA ILE A 109 0.71 -8.34 17.32
C ILE A 109 0.26 -6.94 17.79
N PRO A 110 0.84 -6.40 18.87
CA PRO A 110 0.53 -5.05 19.30
C PRO A 110 1.00 -4.02 18.25
N ALA A 111 0.20 -2.97 18.06
CA ALA A 111 0.34 -2.03 16.95
C ALA A 111 1.71 -1.32 16.90
N ASN A 112 2.32 -1.05 18.06
CA ASN A 112 3.65 -0.47 18.16
C ASN A 112 4.74 -1.39 17.58
N TRP A 113 4.63 -2.69 17.80
CA TRP A 113 5.56 -3.67 17.23
C TRP A 113 5.35 -3.84 15.73
N LEU A 114 4.10 -3.81 15.26
CA LEU A 114 3.80 -3.81 13.83
C LEU A 114 4.45 -2.61 13.12
N GLN A 115 4.30 -1.41 13.69
CA GLN A 115 4.91 -0.20 13.16
C GLN A 115 6.44 -0.28 13.15
N ARG A 116 7.07 -0.73 14.26
CA ARG A 116 8.53 -0.90 14.33
C ARG A 116 9.05 -1.92 13.31
N ALA A 117 8.39 -3.07 13.20
CA ALA A 117 8.76 -4.11 12.24
C ALA A 117 8.67 -3.58 10.80
N PHE A 118 7.61 -2.84 10.48
CA PHE A 118 7.46 -2.20 9.18
C PHE A 118 8.55 -1.16 8.92
N SER A 119 8.88 -0.31 9.89
CA SER A 119 9.97 0.66 9.76
C SER A 119 11.32 0.01 9.50
N VAL A 120 11.65 -1.07 10.22
CA VAL A 120 12.89 -1.84 9.99
C VAL A 120 12.91 -2.43 8.60
N LEU A 121 11.80 -3.02 8.14
CA LEU A 121 11.67 -3.56 6.79
C LEU A 121 11.94 -2.48 5.72
N LEU A 122 11.41 -1.26 5.88
CA LEU A 122 11.66 -0.16 4.96
C LEU A 122 13.14 0.24 4.91
N ILE A 123 13.81 0.33 6.05
CA ILE A 123 15.25 0.64 6.10
C ILE A 123 16.06 -0.43 5.38
N VAL A 124 15.77 -1.72 5.64
CA VAL A 124 16.46 -2.84 5.00
C VAL A 124 16.26 -2.82 3.48
N VAL A 125 15.04 -2.59 3.02
CA VAL A 125 14.72 -2.49 1.58
C VAL A 125 15.45 -1.31 0.96
N ALA A 126 15.43 -0.14 1.59
CA ALA A 126 16.13 1.05 1.09
C ALA A 126 17.64 0.80 0.94
N ILE A 127 18.29 0.26 1.98
CA ILE A 127 19.72 -0.06 1.94
C ILE A 127 20.03 -1.08 0.84
N ARG A 128 19.23 -2.15 0.72
CA ARG A 128 19.48 -3.18 -0.31
C ARG A 128 19.30 -2.64 -1.72
N LEU A 129 18.28 -1.83 -1.98
CA LEU A 129 18.07 -1.21 -3.29
C LEU A 129 19.21 -0.26 -3.64
N TRP A 130 19.66 0.54 -2.68
CA TRP A 130 20.80 1.44 -2.86
C TRP A 130 22.08 0.69 -3.22
N ILE A 131 22.43 -0.35 -2.45
CA ILE A 131 23.61 -1.17 -2.74
C ILE A 131 23.50 -1.84 -4.11
N SER A 132 22.33 -2.33 -4.48
CA SER A 132 22.09 -2.95 -5.79
C SER A 132 22.24 -1.96 -6.95
N SER A 133 21.97 -0.67 -6.72
CA SER A 133 22.05 0.37 -7.76
C SER A 133 23.48 0.83 -8.06
N ILE A 134 24.45 0.53 -7.19
CA ILE A 134 25.85 0.95 -7.35
C ILE A 134 26.67 -0.10 -8.13
N LYS A 135 26.12 -1.30 -8.32
CA LYS A 135 26.72 -2.35 -9.15
C LYS A 135 26.32 -2.19 -10.61
#